data_AF-A0A2X3JU20-F1
#
_entry.id   AF-A0A2X3JU20-F1
#
_cell.length_a   1.000
_cell.length_b   1.000
_cell.length_c   1.000
_cell.angle_alpha   90.00
_cell.angle_beta   90.00
_cell.angle_gamma   90.00
#
_symmetry.space_group_name_H-M   'P 1'
#
loop_
_entity.id
_entity.type
_entity.pdbx_description
1 polymer ?
#
loop_
_entity_poly.entity_id
_entity_poly.type
_entity_poly.pdbx_seq_one_letter_code
_entity_poly.pdbx_strand_id
1 'polypeptide(L)'
;MPTIANQMIPGSGYLLDESYSGENYIASVSPIPLLLIHGKADHVIPWQHSEKLYSLAKEPKRLILIPDGEHIDAFSDRHGDVYREQMVDFILSALNPQN
;
A
#
# COMPACT_ATOMS: atom_id res chain seq x y z
N MET A 1 -0.88 11.50 -16.07
CA MET A 1 -1.90 11.12 -15.06
C MET A 1 -1.58 11.88 -13.78
N PRO A 2 -2.55 12.31 -12.95
CA PRO A 2 -2.24 13.10 -11.76
C PRO A 2 -1.37 12.27 -10.79
N THR A 3 -0.27 12.87 -10.37
CA THR A 3 0.75 12.32 -9.48
C THR A 3 0.29 12.37 -8.02
N ILE A 4 0.91 11.60 -7.11
CA ILE A 4 0.65 11.73 -5.65
C ILE A 4 0.81 13.18 -5.23
N ALA A 5 1.90 13.80 -5.70
CA ALA A 5 2.19 15.21 -5.49
C ALA A 5 1.07 16.12 -5.99
N ASN A 6 0.57 15.91 -7.20
CA ASN A 6 -0.47 16.73 -7.80
C ASN A 6 -1.85 16.53 -7.14
N GLN A 7 -2.08 15.41 -6.46
CA GLN A 7 -3.29 15.16 -5.66
C GLN A 7 -3.22 15.85 -4.29
N MET A 8 -2.03 15.99 -3.71
CA MET A 8 -1.83 16.72 -2.45
C MET A 8 -1.74 18.23 -2.66
N ILE A 9 -0.98 18.67 -3.67
CA ILE A 9 -0.80 20.07 -4.07
C ILE A 9 -0.89 20.17 -5.59
N PRO A 10 -2.01 20.69 -6.14
CA PRO A 10 -2.16 20.86 -7.59
C PRO A 10 -1.01 21.66 -8.21
N GLY A 11 -0.45 21.16 -9.32
CA GLY A 11 0.69 21.75 -10.04
C GLY A 11 2.07 21.26 -9.58
N SER A 12 2.19 20.66 -8.39
CA SER A 12 3.49 20.19 -7.87
C SER A 12 4.05 18.97 -8.61
N GLY A 13 3.22 18.24 -9.36
CA GLY A 13 3.63 17.10 -10.18
C GLY A 13 4.62 17.43 -11.30
N TYR A 14 4.79 18.72 -11.67
CA TYR A 14 5.81 19.15 -12.63
C TYR A 14 7.19 19.36 -12.02
N LEU A 15 7.27 19.47 -10.69
CA LEU A 15 8.51 19.75 -9.96
C LEU A 15 9.15 18.49 -9.38
N LEU A 16 8.40 17.40 -9.29
CA LEU A 16 8.84 16.17 -8.65
C LEU A 16 9.11 15.09 -9.70
N ASP A 17 10.30 14.50 -9.61
CA ASP A 17 10.72 13.39 -10.45
C ASP A 17 9.96 12.11 -10.06
N GLU A 18 9.21 11.55 -11.01
CA GLU A 18 8.39 10.34 -10.85
C GLU A 18 9.05 9.09 -11.41
N SER A 19 10.32 9.17 -11.82
CA SER A 19 11.07 8.01 -12.32
C SER A 19 11.05 6.83 -11.33
N TYR A 20 10.84 7.10 -10.04
CA TYR A 20 10.74 6.10 -8.97
C TYR A 20 9.30 5.79 -8.52
N SER A 21 8.28 6.18 -9.29
CA SER A 21 6.88 5.85 -8.95
C SER A 21 6.67 4.34 -8.93
N GLY A 22 6.16 3.83 -7.81
CA GLY A 22 5.87 2.40 -7.64
C GLY A 22 4.94 1.84 -8.71
N GLU A 23 4.06 2.67 -9.28
CA GLU A 23 3.13 2.27 -10.36
C GLU A 23 3.86 1.72 -11.59
N ASN A 24 5.07 2.21 -11.89
CA ASN A 24 5.86 1.78 -13.05
C ASN A 24 6.47 0.38 -12.87
N TYR A 25 6.61 -0.09 -11.63
CA TYR A 25 7.37 -1.29 -11.29
C TYR A 25 6.58 -2.34 -10.50
N ILE A 26 5.42 -1.98 -9.92
CA ILE A 26 4.64 -2.88 -9.05
C ILE A 26 4.31 -4.23 -9.73
N ALA A 27 4.10 -4.24 -11.04
CA ALA A 27 3.82 -5.45 -11.80
C ALA A 27 5.01 -6.41 -11.91
N SER A 28 6.25 -5.94 -11.74
CA SER A 28 7.46 -6.78 -11.80
C SER A 28 7.80 -7.44 -10.46
N VAL A 29 7.06 -7.16 -9.39
CA VAL A 29 7.24 -7.81 -8.08
C VAL A 29 6.87 -9.30 -8.14
N SER A 30 5.85 -9.64 -8.92
CA SER A 30 5.47 -11.04 -9.16
C SER A 30 6.64 -11.87 -9.69
N PRO A 31 6.84 -13.11 -9.22
CA PRO A 31 5.89 -13.92 -8.44
C PRO A 31 6.05 -13.81 -6.92
N ILE A 32 6.81 -12.83 -6.41
CA ILE A 32 6.98 -12.63 -4.97
C ILE A 32 5.63 -12.17 -4.39
N PRO A 33 5.09 -12.82 -3.33
CA PRO A 33 3.86 -12.37 -2.69
C PRO A 33 3.94 -10.91 -2.23
N LEU A 34 2.92 -10.12 -2.59
CA LEU A 34 2.82 -8.71 -2.23
C LEU A 34 1.69 -8.46 -1.22
N LEU A 35 2.00 -7.77 -0.13
CA LEU A 35 1.02 -7.24 0.82
C LEU A 35 1.04 -5.71 0.80
N LEU A 36 -0.13 -5.10 0.63
CA LEU A 36 -0.36 -3.67 0.83
C LEU A 36 -1.30 -3.50 2.02
N ILE A 37 -0.90 -2.71 3.03
CA ILE A 37 -1.76 -2.32 4.16
C ILE A 37 -1.85 -0.80 4.19
N HIS A 38 -3.06 -0.25 4.29
CA HIS A 38 -3.27 1.20 4.29
C HIS A 38 -4.42 1.61 5.21
N GLY A 39 -4.28 2.69 5.96
CA GLY A 39 -5.33 3.25 6.80
C GLY A 39 -6.23 4.25 6.05
N LYS A 40 -7.55 4.07 6.07
CA LYS A 40 -8.47 4.96 5.32
C LYS A 40 -8.62 6.36 5.94
N ALA A 41 -8.16 6.56 7.17
CA ALA A 41 -8.05 7.85 7.83
C ALA A 41 -6.66 8.48 7.66
N ASP A 42 -5.81 7.96 6.76
CA ASP A 42 -4.54 8.59 6.41
C ASP A 42 -4.77 9.96 5.74
N HIS A 43 -4.35 11.01 6.44
CA HIS A 43 -4.45 12.40 6.00
C HIS A 43 -3.19 12.88 5.24
N VAL A 44 -2.14 12.05 5.19
CA VAL A 44 -0.85 12.37 4.55
C VAL A 44 -0.82 11.78 3.14
N ILE A 45 -1.22 10.51 2.98
CA ILE A 45 -1.27 9.82 1.69
C ILE A 45 -2.65 9.18 1.50
N PRO A 46 -3.39 9.51 0.42
CA PRO A 46 -4.69 8.90 0.16
C PRO A 46 -4.62 7.38 -0.06
N TRP A 47 -5.49 6.63 0.61
CA TRP A 47 -5.55 5.15 0.51
C TRP A 47 -5.82 4.61 -0.90
N GLN A 48 -6.40 5.43 -1.79
CA GLN A 48 -6.63 5.10 -3.20
C GLN A 48 -5.32 4.83 -3.96
N HIS A 49 -4.18 5.33 -3.48
CA HIS A 49 -2.88 4.96 -4.03
C HIS A 49 -2.60 3.47 -3.87
N SER A 50 -2.92 2.89 -2.71
CA SER A 50 -2.78 1.46 -2.47
C SER A 50 -3.75 0.64 -3.32
N GLU A 51 -4.98 1.11 -3.56
CA GLU A 51 -5.91 0.45 -4.50
C GLU A 51 -5.36 0.45 -5.93
N LYS A 52 -4.82 1.59 -6.38
CA LYS A 52 -4.24 1.71 -7.72
C LYS A 52 -3.05 0.77 -7.89
N LEU A 53 -2.12 0.77 -6.93
CA LEU A 53 -0.99 -0.18 -6.94
C LEU A 53 -1.48 -1.63 -6.93
N TYR A 54 -2.49 -1.96 -6.12
CA TYR A 54 -3.08 -3.30 -6.08
C TYR A 54 -3.69 -3.70 -7.43
N SER A 55 -4.37 -2.79 -8.14
CA SER A 55 -4.93 -3.06 -9.47
C SER A 55 -3.86 -3.35 -10.52
N LEU A 56 -2.70 -2.70 -10.42
CA LEU A 56 -1.57 -2.84 -11.36
C LEU A 56 -0.68 -4.06 -11.03
N ALA A 57 -0.63 -4.47 -9.76
CA ALA A 57 0.13 -5.63 -9.31
C ALA A 57 -0.41 -6.95 -9.90
N LYS A 58 0.47 -7.95 -10.02
CA LYS A 58 0.12 -9.32 -10.42
C LYS A 58 0.04 -10.22 -9.19
N GLU A 59 -0.65 -11.36 -9.32
CA GLU A 59 -0.73 -12.36 -8.26
C GLU A 59 0.64 -13.01 -7.95
N PRO A 60 0.86 -13.50 -6.71
CA PRO A 60 -0.05 -13.45 -5.55
C PRO A 60 0.00 -12.10 -4.82
N LYS A 61 -1.16 -11.49 -4.55
CA LYS A 61 -1.26 -10.16 -3.90
C LYS A 61 -2.41 -10.05 -2.91
N ARG A 62 -2.24 -9.22 -1.88
CA ARG A 62 -3.27 -8.89 -0.89
C ARG A 62 -3.29 -7.40 -0.58
N LEU A 63 -4.48 -6.84 -0.42
CA LEU A 63 -4.71 -5.47 0.03
C LEU A 63 -5.58 -5.48 1.29
N ILE A 64 -5.12 -4.79 2.34
CA ILE A 64 -5.85 -4.59 3.59
C ILE A 64 -6.05 -3.08 3.78
N LEU A 65 -7.31 -2.68 3.95
CA LEU A 65 -7.69 -1.30 4.23
C LEU A 65 -8.29 -1.21 5.63
N ILE A 66 -7.67 -0.42 6.51
CA ILE A 66 -8.10 -0.27 7.90
C ILE A 66 -9.00 0.97 7.99
N PRO A 67 -10.31 0.83 8.29
CA PRO A 67 -11.26 1.95 8.20
C PRO A 67 -10.85 3.20 8.98
N ASP A 68 -10.35 3.03 10.20
CA ASP A 68 -9.99 4.14 11.08
C ASP A 68 -8.46 4.31 11.23
N GLY A 69 -7.66 3.62 10.40
CA GLY A 69 -6.20 3.68 10.46
C GLY A 69 -5.65 4.99 9.92
N GLU A 70 -4.73 5.62 10.65
CA GLU A 70 -4.00 6.83 10.24
C GLU A 70 -2.60 6.50 9.67
N HIS A 71 -1.86 7.52 9.22
CA HIS A 71 -0.60 7.37 8.47
C HIS A 71 0.47 6.50 9.16
N ILE A 72 0.60 6.62 10.48
CA ILE A 72 1.62 5.91 11.28
C ILE A 72 1.02 4.95 12.30
N ASP A 73 -0.26 4.61 12.15
CA ASP A 73 -1.01 3.84 13.14
C ASP A 73 -0.47 2.41 13.34
N ALA A 74 0.29 1.91 12.38
CA ALA A 74 1.01 0.63 12.49
C ALA A 74 1.99 0.59 13.69
N PHE A 75 2.45 1.75 14.15
CA PHE A 75 3.35 1.89 15.31
C PHE A 75 2.63 2.42 16.56
N SER A 76 1.32 2.59 16.50
CA SER A 76 0.50 3.06 17.62
C SER A 76 -0.03 1.88 18.44
N ASP A 77 -0.32 2.13 19.71
CA ASP A 77 -1.01 1.16 20.57
C ASP A 77 -2.47 0.93 20.14
N ARG A 78 -3.07 1.85 19.37
CA ARG A 78 -4.49 1.79 18.96
C ARG A 78 -4.75 0.69 17.94
N HIS A 79 -3.86 0.57 16.95
CA HIS A 79 -4.04 -0.33 15.82
C HIS A 79 -2.84 -1.23 15.53
N GLY A 80 -1.70 -1.07 16.21
CA GLY A 80 -0.47 -1.80 15.92
C GLY A 80 -0.64 -3.32 15.88
N ASP A 81 -1.50 -3.87 16.76
CA ASP A 81 -1.82 -5.30 16.78
C ASP A 81 -2.51 -5.75 15.49
N VAL A 82 -3.45 -4.97 14.96
CA VAL A 82 -4.15 -5.27 13.70
C VAL A 82 -3.15 -5.33 12.53
N TYR A 83 -2.25 -4.35 12.42
CA TYR A 83 -1.21 -4.37 11.39
C TYR A 83 -0.29 -5.59 11.53
N ARG A 84 0.12 -5.89 12.77
CA ARG A 84 1.00 -7.02 13.08
C ARG A 84 0.35 -8.36 12.73
N GLU A 85 -0.89 -8.58 13.13
CA GLU A 85 -1.65 -9.80 12.85
C GLU A 85 -1.78 -10.04 11.35
N GLN A 86 -2.15 -9.01 10.59
CA GLN A 86 -2.28 -9.09 9.12
C GLN A 86 -0.94 -9.39 8.44
N MET A 87 0.15 -8.79 8.92
CA MET A 87 1.50 -9.08 8.42
C MET A 87 1.91 -10.52 8.72
N VAL A 88 1.70 -11.00 9.95
CA VAL A 88 2.04 -12.36 10.35
C VAL A 88 1.23 -13.39 9.55
N ASP A 89 -0.09 -13.21 9.45
CA ASP A 89 -0.94 -14.09 8.64
C ASP A 89 -0.50 -14.14 7.18
N PHE A 90 -0.19 -12.98 6.60
CA PHE A 90 0.31 -12.91 5.23
C PHE A 90 1.63 -13.67 5.06
N ILE A 91 2.63 -13.45 5.94
CA ILE A 91 3.92 -14.16 5.86
C ILE A 91 3.70 -15.67 5.98
N LEU A 92 2.87 -16.12 6.93
CA LEU A 92 2.58 -17.54 7.10
C LEU A 92 1.90 -18.15 5.86
N SER A 93 0.97 -17.42 5.22
CA SER A 93 0.32 -17.86 3.98
C SER A 93 1.29 -17.90 2.79
N ALA A 94 2.23 -16.96 2.71
CA ALA A 94 3.23 -16.88 1.67
C ALA A 94 4.30 -17.99 1.78
N LEU A 95 4.64 -18.40 3.01
CA LEU A 95 5.59 -19.48 3.28
C LEU A 95 4.98 -20.88 3.05
N ASN A 96 3.66 -21.02 3.16
CA ASN A 96 2.96 -22.29 2.96
C ASN A 96 1.87 -22.16 1.87
N PRO A 97 2.23 -22.04 0.58
CA PRO A 97 1.27 -21.78 -0.50
C PRO A 97 0.30 -22.94 -0.83
N GLN A 98 0.21 -23.98 -0.01
CA GLN A 98 -0.65 -25.17 -0.23
C GLN A 98 -1.88 -25.29 0.69
N ASN A 99 -2.25 -24.23 1.42
CA ASN A 99 -3.53 -24.16 2.16
C ASN A 99 -4.53 -23.24 1.46
#